data_AF-A0A2T5XU96-F1
#
_entry.id   AF-A0A2T5XU96-F1
#
_cell.length_a   1.000
_cell.length_b   1.000
_cell.length_c   1.000
_cell.angle_alpha   90.00
_cell.angle_beta   90.00
_cell.angle_gamma   90.00
#
_symmetry.space_group_name_H-M   'P 1'
#
loop_
_entity.id
_entity.type
_entity.pdbx_description
1 polymer ?
#
loop_
_entity_poly.entity_id
_entity_poly.type
_entity_poly.pdbx_seq_one_letter_code
_entity_poly.pdbx_strand_id
1 'polypeptide(L)'
;MSILIGNNLFIEELPIDYNGKLLDLDPYIAPLNAFFDKLEVECVRECCGIEAFSFMPENIHKALVGLSSESIVTQLKAMQTAIEEQWWYNTVGSTILNNNFDKKVFLQLLAHIIKTIEDNTNFLGE
;
A
#
# COMPACT_ATOMS: atom_id res chain seq x y z
N MET A 1 15.67 -2.87 2.95
CA MET A 1 15.04 -1.54 3.04
C MET A 1 13.84 -1.68 3.98
N SER A 2 13.35 -0.64 4.64
CA SER A 2 12.19 -0.75 5.52
C SER A 2 11.19 0.36 5.22
N ILE A 3 9.90 0.06 5.34
CA ILE A 3 8.84 1.03 5.02
C ILE A 3 8.43 1.70 6.34
N LEU A 4 8.65 3.01 6.44
CA LEU A 4 8.23 3.80 7.59
C LEU A 4 6.69 3.97 7.57
N ILE A 5 6.03 3.50 8.63
CA ILE A 5 4.56 3.51 8.74
C ILE A 5 4.05 4.31 9.95
N GLY A 6 4.94 4.94 10.71
CA GLY A 6 4.62 5.76 11.87
C GLY A 6 5.87 6.14 12.65
N ASN A 7 5.71 6.82 13.79
CA ASN A 7 6.85 7.28 14.60
C ASN A 7 7.72 6.10 15.08
N ASN A 8 8.86 5.90 14.40
CA ASN A 8 9.78 4.77 14.59
C ASN A 8 9.12 3.40 14.42
N LEU A 9 8.05 3.30 13.64
CA LEU A 9 7.40 2.03 13.28
C LEU A 9 7.71 1.70 11.82
N PHE A 10 8.20 0.49 11.60
CA PHE A 10 8.68 0.04 10.29
C PHE A 10 8.09 -1.31 9.92
N ILE A 11 7.83 -1.51 8.63
CA ILE A 11 7.67 -2.82 8.04
C ILE A 11 9.03 -3.23 7.47
N GLU A 12 9.58 -4.30 8.02
CA GLU A 12 10.85 -4.86 7.55
C GLU A 12 10.66 -5.59 6.24
N GLU A 13 11.55 -5.33 5.28
CA GLU A 13 11.56 -6.06 4.01
C GLU A 13 12.02 -7.50 4.23
N LEU A 14 11.38 -8.40 3.48
CA LEU A 14 11.78 -9.80 3.39
C LEU A 14 12.47 -10.05 2.04
N PRO A 15 13.39 -11.02 1.97
CA PRO A 15 14.06 -11.36 0.72
C PRO A 15 13.06 -11.70 -0.39
N ILE A 16 13.19 -11.01 -1.52
CA ILE A 16 12.35 -11.24 -2.70
C ILE A 16 12.86 -12.48 -3.45
N ASP A 17 11.95 -13.38 -3.81
CA ASP A 17 12.24 -14.46 -4.73
C ASP A 17 12.19 -13.95 -6.17
N TYR A 18 13.36 -13.62 -6.73
CA TYR A 18 13.53 -13.15 -8.10
C TYR A 18 13.45 -14.28 -9.15
N ASN A 19 13.50 -15.55 -8.74
CA ASN A 19 13.39 -16.69 -9.65
C ASN A 19 11.96 -17.26 -9.69
N GLY A 20 11.14 -16.90 -8.69
CA GLY A 20 9.74 -17.26 -8.60
C GLY A 20 8.84 -16.50 -9.56
N LYS A 21 7.55 -16.85 -9.55
CA LYS A 21 6.55 -16.08 -10.28
C LYS A 21 6.30 -14.75 -9.57
N LEU A 22 6.11 -13.70 -10.36
CA LEU A 22 5.72 -12.37 -9.91
C LEU A 22 4.24 -12.13 -10.19
N LEU A 23 3.47 -11.77 -9.17
CA LEU A 23 2.10 -11.30 -9.36
C LEU A 23 2.12 -9.82 -9.68
N ASP A 24 1.57 -9.44 -10.83
CA ASP A 24 1.39 -8.05 -11.22
C ASP A 24 0.25 -7.40 -10.41
N LEU A 25 0.57 -6.30 -9.73
CA LEU A 25 -0.34 -5.54 -8.89
C LEU A 25 -1.01 -4.38 -9.63
N ASP A 26 -0.55 -3.98 -10.81
CA ASP A 26 -1.06 -2.79 -11.49
C ASP A 26 -2.58 -2.81 -11.73
N PRO A 27 -3.21 -3.95 -12.11
CA PRO A 27 -4.67 -4.02 -12.24
C PRO A 27 -5.43 -3.74 -10.94
N TYR A 28 -4.82 -4.03 -9.78
CA TYR A 28 -5.42 -3.81 -8.47
C TYR A 28 -5.16 -2.39 -7.94
N ILE A 29 -4.04 -1.77 -8.33
CA ILE A 29 -3.66 -0.42 -7.93
C ILE A 29 -4.32 0.65 -8.81
N ALA A 30 -4.53 0.37 -10.09
CA ALA A 30 -5.10 1.34 -11.03
C ALA A 30 -6.42 2.00 -10.55
N PRO A 31 -7.38 1.27 -9.95
CA PRO A 31 -8.59 1.89 -9.37
C PRO A 31 -8.31 2.81 -8.17
N LEU A 32 -7.18 2.60 -7.49
CA LEU A 32 -6.71 3.34 -6.31
C LEU A 32 -5.70 4.45 -6.66
N ASN A 33 -5.40 4.71 -7.94
CA ASN A 33 -4.36 5.67 -8.34
C ASN A 33 -4.54 7.04 -7.70
N ALA A 34 -5.76 7.58 -7.69
CA ALA A 34 -6.02 8.90 -7.09
C ALA A 34 -5.65 8.97 -5.59
N PHE A 35 -5.67 7.84 -4.88
CA PHE A 35 -5.22 7.75 -3.50
C PHE A 35 -3.69 7.61 -3.41
N PHE A 36 -3.08 6.71 -4.19
CA PHE A 36 -1.62 6.53 -4.18
C PHE A 36 -0.87 7.78 -4.70
N ASP A 37 -1.41 8.50 -5.67
CA ASP A 37 -0.85 9.76 -6.17
C ASP A 37 -0.76 10.82 -5.07
N LYS A 38 -1.69 10.80 -4.11
CA LYS A 38 -1.67 11.72 -2.96
C LYS A 38 -0.73 11.26 -1.84
N LEU A 39 -0.31 10.00 -1.85
CA LEU A 39 0.69 9.47 -0.92
C LEU A 39 2.12 9.74 -1.42
N GLU A 40 2.31 9.98 -2.71
CA GLU A 40 3.59 10.36 -3.32
C GLU A 40 3.97 11.80 -2.93
N VAL A 41 4.72 11.92 -1.82
CA VAL A 41 5.06 13.23 -1.23
C VAL A 41 6.55 13.40 -0.92
N GLU A 42 7.32 12.31 -0.90
CA GLU A 42 8.72 12.34 -0.49
C GLU A 42 9.68 12.53 -1.69
N CYS A 43 9.30 12.00 -2.86
CA CYS A 43 10.10 11.98 -4.08
C CYS A 43 9.16 11.74 -5.29
N VAL A 44 9.73 11.48 -6.47
CA VAL A 44 9.01 10.92 -7.61
C VAL A 44 9.21 9.39 -7.65
N ARG A 45 8.12 8.65 -7.83
CA ARG A 45 8.10 7.18 -7.80
C ARG A 45 9.01 6.55 -8.86
N GLU A 46 9.24 7.20 -9.99
CA GLU A 46 10.15 6.72 -11.02
C GLU A 46 11.60 6.68 -10.53
N CYS A 47 11.95 7.51 -9.54
CA CYS A 47 13.29 7.57 -8.96
C CYS A 47 13.41 6.77 -7.67
N CYS A 48 12.43 6.90 -6.77
CA CYS A 48 12.51 6.37 -5.40
C CYS A 48 11.61 5.15 -5.16
N GLY A 49 10.83 4.73 -6.17
CA GLY A 49 9.92 3.59 -6.04
C GLY A 49 8.96 3.77 -4.87
N ILE A 50 8.87 2.76 -4.02
CA ILE A 50 8.02 2.80 -2.83
C ILE A 50 8.43 3.88 -1.81
N GLU A 51 9.70 4.30 -1.79
CA GLU A 51 10.19 5.35 -0.89
C GLU A 51 9.71 6.75 -1.30
N ALA A 52 9.11 6.92 -2.49
CA ALA A 52 8.44 8.17 -2.86
C ALA A 52 7.13 8.41 -2.08
N PHE A 53 6.56 7.34 -1.52
CA PHE A 53 5.26 7.36 -0.86
C PHE A 53 5.41 7.43 0.66
N SER A 54 4.59 8.26 1.30
CA SER A 54 4.57 8.40 2.75
C SER A 54 3.37 7.65 3.35
N PHE A 55 3.65 6.57 4.07
CA PHE A 55 2.63 5.74 4.73
C PHE A 55 2.44 6.10 6.21
N MET A 56 2.84 7.32 6.61
CA MET A 56 2.54 7.86 7.93
C MET A 56 1.02 8.09 8.08
N PRO A 57 0.43 7.88 9.27
CA PRO A 57 -1.01 8.00 9.47
C PRO A 57 -1.59 9.35 9.01
N GLU A 58 -0.92 10.45 9.31
CA GLU A 58 -1.34 11.79 8.91
C GLU A 58 -1.37 11.99 7.39
N ASN A 59 -0.45 11.35 6.66
CA ASN A 59 -0.38 11.46 5.21
C ASN A 59 -1.40 10.53 4.54
N ILE A 60 -1.67 9.37 5.13
CA ILE A 60 -2.80 8.52 4.75
C ILE A 60 -4.13 9.28 4.90
N HIS A 61 -4.34 9.98 6.01
CA HIS A 61 -5.56 10.78 6.20
C HIS A 61 -5.65 11.97 5.23
N LYS A 62 -4.56 12.68 5.00
CA LYS A 62 -4.53 13.77 3.99
C LYS A 62 -4.82 13.24 2.58
N ALA A 63 -4.33 12.05 2.23
CA ALA A 63 -4.59 11.44 0.94
C ALA A 63 -6.07 11.11 0.70
N LEU A 64 -6.87 10.95 1.76
CA LEU A 64 -8.31 10.76 1.64
C LEU A 64 -9.09 12.05 1.35
N VAL A 65 -8.50 13.24 1.50
CA VAL A 65 -9.23 14.50 1.31
C VAL A 65 -9.75 14.58 -0.13
N GLY A 66 -11.08 14.65 -0.27
CA GLY A 66 -11.77 14.68 -1.57
C GLY A 66 -12.01 13.29 -2.19
N LEU A 67 -11.74 12.20 -1.48
CA LEU A 67 -12.04 10.82 -1.85
C LEU A 67 -13.06 10.22 -0.86
N SER A 68 -13.75 9.15 -1.26
CA SER A 68 -14.62 8.40 -0.35
C SER A 68 -13.80 7.38 0.43
N SER A 69 -13.62 7.59 1.73
CA SER A 69 -12.90 6.65 2.61
C SER A 69 -13.49 5.24 2.56
N GLU A 70 -14.82 5.12 2.52
CA GLU A 70 -15.51 3.82 2.40
C GLU A 70 -15.10 3.11 1.10
N SER A 71 -15.18 3.82 -0.04
CA SER A 71 -14.80 3.25 -1.34
C SER A 71 -13.33 2.85 -1.41
N ILE A 72 -12.43 3.65 -0.82
CA ILE A 72 -11.00 3.32 -0.75
C ILE A 72 -10.78 2.06 0.10
N VAL A 73 -11.39 1.97 1.28
CA VAL A 73 -11.26 0.79 2.15
C VAL A 73 -11.82 -0.47 1.47
N THR A 74 -12.99 -0.38 0.81
CA THR A 74 -13.55 -1.52 0.07
C THR A 74 -12.60 -2.02 -1.03
N GLN A 75 -12.00 -1.10 -1.79
CA GLN A 75 -11.06 -1.46 -2.86
C GLN A 75 -9.75 -2.03 -2.31
N LEU A 76 -9.19 -1.46 -1.24
CA LEU A 76 -8.00 -1.98 -0.57
C LEU A 76 -8.23 -3.38 0.00
N LYS A 77 -9.38 -3.64 0.63
CA LYS A 77 -9.75 -4.97 1.13
C LYS A 77 -9.92 -5.97 -0.02
N ALA A 78 -10.55 -5.56 -1.13
CA ALA A 78 -10.69 -6.41 -2.31
C ALA A 78 -9.32 -6.79 -2.90
N MET A 79 -8.38 -5.84 -3.00
CA MET A 79 -6.99 -6.08 -3.40
C MET A 79 -6.30 -7.05 -2.43
N GLN A 80 -6.44 -6.83 -1.12
CA GLN A 80 -5.86 -7.70 -0.08
C GLN A 80 -6.33 -9.14 -0.25
N THR A 81 -7.65 -9.36 -0.30
CA THR A 81 -8.24 -10.70 -0.48
C THR A 81 -7.78 -11.34 -1.78
N ALA A 82 -7.79 -10.59 -2.89
CA ALA A 82 -7.36 -11.12 -4.17
C ALA A 82 -5.89 -11.56 -4.16
N ILE A 83 -5.00 -10.81 -3.51
CA ILE A 83 -3.58 -11.19 -3.36
C ILE A 83 -3.45 -12.42 -2.45
N GLU A 84 -4.19 -12.50 -1.34
CA GLU A 84 -4.17 -13.64 -0.42
C GLU A 84 -4.53 -14.95 -1.12
N GLU A 85 -5.58 -14.94 -1.96
CA GLU A 85 -6.05 -16.08 -2.76
C GLU A 85 -5.00 -16.58 -3.77
N GLN A 86 -4.01 -15.77 -4.14
CA GLN A 86 -2.92 -16.14 -5.03
C GLN A 86 -1.80 -16.91 -4.29
N TRP A 87 -2.13 -18.10 -3.79
CA TRP A 87 -1.27 -18.93 -2.91
C TRP A 87 0.08 -19.36 -3.50
N TRP A 88 0.23 -19.38 -4.83
CA TRP A 88 1.46 -19.81 -5.50
C TRP A 88 2.46 -18.68 -5.80
N TYR A 89 2.11 -17.42 -5.51
CA TYR A 89 3.02 -16.28 -5.65
C TYR A 89 3.59 -15.89 -4.28
N ASN A 90 4.91 -15.83 -4.19
CA ASN A 90 5.62 -15.30 -3.01
C ASN A 90 6.06 -13.84 -3.21
N THR A 91 6.12 -13.39 -4.47
CA THR A 91 6.53 -12.03 -4.84
C THR A 91 5.39 -11.34 -5.57
N VAL A 92 5.18 -10.07 -5.26
CA VAL A 92 4.24 -9.17 -5.94
C VAL A 92 5.02 -7.95 -6.46
N GLY A 93 4.55 -7.33 -7.53
CA GLY A 93 5.25 -6.18 -8.12
C GLY A 93 4.29 -5.23 -8.81
N SER A 94 4.70 -3.96 -8.91
CA SER A 94 3.91 -2.92 -9.56
C SER A 94 4.81 -1.99 -10.33
N THR A 95 4.44 -1.66 -11.56
CA THR A 95 5.08 -0.55 -12.29
C THR A 95 4.58 0.80 -11.78
N ILE A 96 3.33 0.85 -11.28
CA ILE A 96 2.74 2.05 -10.66
C ILE A 96 3.46 2.44 -9.37
N LEU A 97 3.87 1.49 -8.53
CA LEU A 97 4.68 1.77 -7.33
C LEU A 97 6.19 1.71 -7.61
N ASN A 98 6.56 1.27 -8.81
CA ASN A 98 7.94 1.05 -9.23
C ASN A 98 8.76 0.24 -8.21
N ASN A 99 8.16 -0.86 -7.71
CA ASN A 99 8.82 -1.72 -6.73
C ASN A 99 8.27 -3.16 -6.75
N ASN A 100 9.14 -4.11 -6.38
CA ASN A 100 8.76 -5.49 -6.09
C ASN A 100 8.77 -5.71 -4.57
N PHE A 101 7.94 -6.62 -4.10
CA PHE A 101 7.80 -6.93 -2.67
C PHE A 101 7.68 -8.42 -2.45
N ASP A 102 8.19 -8.89 -1.31
CA ASP A 102 7.65 -10.12 -0.73
C ASP A 102 6.15 -9.90 -0.45
N LYS A 103 5.33 -10.90 -0.82
CA LYS A 103 3.87 -10.83 -0.69
C LYS A 103 3.43 -10.49 0.74
N LYS A 104 4.10 -11.03 1.76
CA LYS A 104 3.74 -10.78 3.16
C LYS A 104 4.03 -9.33 3.55
N VAL A 105 5.13 -8.76 3.07
CA VAL A 105 5.50 -7.36 3.30
C VAL A 105 4.42 -6.44 2.71
N PHE A 106 4.01 -6.71 1.47
CA PHE A 106 2.96 -5.91 0.83
C PHE A 106 1.61 -6.05 1.52
N LEU A 107 1.24 -7.27 1.96
CA LEU A 107 0.00 -7.48 2.73
C LEU A 107 0.04 -6.77 4.10
N GLN A 108 1.19 -6.70 4.76
CA GLN A 108 1.35 -5.90 5.99
C GLN A 108 1.16 -4.41 5.72
N LEU A 109 1.68 -3.91 4.60
CA LEU A 109 1.47 -2.52 4.19
C LEU A 109 -0.01 -2.23 3.93
N LEU A 110 -0.72 -3.10 3.19
CA LEU A 110 -2.16 -2.95 2.98
C LEU A 110 -2.94 -2.97 4.31
N ALA A 111 -2.62 -3.90 5.21
CA ALA A 111 -3.26 -3.99 6.53
C ALA A 111 -3.05 -2.71 7.35
N HIS A 112 -1.85 -2.13 7.32
CA HIS A 112 -1.55 -0.84 7.97
C HIS A 112 -2.40 0.30 7.39
N ILE A 113 -2.44 0.42 6.06
CA ILE A 113 -3.21 1.47 5.38
C ILE A 113 -4.70 1.34 5.73
N ILE A 114 -5.27 0.14 5.58
CA ILE A 114 -6.69 -0.13 5.88
C ILE A 114 -7.02 0.24 7.32
N LYS A 115 -6.25 -0.30 8.28
CA LYS A 115 -6.47 -0.04 9.71
C LYS A 115 -6.39 1.45 10.03
N THR A 116 -5.39 2.14 9.47
CA THR A 116 -5.23 3.58 9.65
C THR A 116 -6.47 4.33 9.19
N ILE A 117 -6.99 4.04 7.99
CA ILE A 117 -8.19 4.71 7.47
C ILE A 117 -9.41 4.44 8.38
N GLU A 118 -9.60 3.20 8.81
CA GLU A 118 -10.71 2.80 9.67
C GLU A 118 -10.64 3.44 11.07
N ASP A 119 -9.45 3.52 11.66
CA ASP A 119 -9.24 4.16 12.96
C ASP A 119 -9.65 5.64 12.89
N ASN A 120 -9.33 6.37 11.81
CA ASN A 120 -9.74 7.76 11.62
C ASN A 120 -11.25 7.96 11.44
N THR A 121 -11.93 7.01 10.79
CA THR A 121 -13.41 7.08 10.70
C THR A 121 -14.08 6.93 12.07
N ASN A 122 -13.48 6.18 13.00
CA ASN A 122 -13.98 6.06 14.36
C ASN A 122 -13.81 7.36 15.17
N PHE A 123 -12.81 8.20 14.86
CA PHE A 123 -12.60 9.51 15.50
C PHE A 123 -13.51 10.62 14.98
N LEU A 124 -14.02 10.52 13.75
CA LEU A 124 -14.91 11.52 13.14
C LEU A 124 -16.41 11.20 13.32
N GLY A 125 -16.72 10.06 13.95
CA GLY A 125 -18.07 9.56 14.19
C GLY A 125 -18.64 9.86 15.59
N GLU A 126 -17.97 10.68 16.41
CA GLU A 126 -18.46 11.20 17.70
C GLU A 126 -18.90 12.67 17.62
#